data_AF-A0AAU4UQG9-F1
#
_entry.id   AF-A0AAU4UQG9-F1
#
_cell.length_a   1.000
_cell.length_b   1.000
_cell.length_c   1.000
_cell.angle_alpha   90.00
_cell.angle_beta   90.00
_cell.angle_gamma   90.00
#
_symmetry.space_group_name_H-M   'P 1'
#
loop_
_entity.id
_entity.type
_entity.pdbx_description
1 polymer ?
#
loop_
_entity_poly.entity_id
_entity_poly.type
_entity_poly.pdbx_seq_one_letter_code
_entity_poly.pdbx_strand_id
1 'polypeptide(L)'
;MITNIRDARIAPLADFDEAEEAVRPVARSMVRLLGVTIRAQFPDAAHLVLHRSTEDEEVYLIAVRSAEGMDLWDFPTETLARYRAFPTPVPPELSELWGDLDPQRPDSVEGLARRIDAVLGIDFVPGCAMHPGEEDMERTPLSIPLLDADVPKWPITWPRLVASVERLRSEGRALSRLIADTLSCQFDGAAAYLVLEEGDSRDFMGMQSLHDGEGGMLFEFGDDDTVLPALPDDSPLAAAWGHMDPADPGSLSRAIQALYRLGFTFDWMPDGLPNDDAPTEEQCLLLSPAARPSWWGLMDKEPETLVRPYSAPRPRD
;
A
#
# COMPACT_ATOMS: atom_id res chain seq x y z
N MET A 1 4.36 13.18 33.65
CA MET A 1 2.97 13.69 33.58
C MET A 1 2.52 13.51 32.13
N ILE A 2 2.00 12.32 31.81
CA ILE A 2 1.63 11.90 30.46
C ILE A 2 0.29 12.54 30.14
N THR A 3 0.29 13.52 29.25
CA THR A 3 -0.91 14.22 28.79
C THR A 3 -1.09 13.85 27.32
N ASN A 4 -2.30 13.44 26.94
CA ASN A 4 -2.81 13.27 25.57
C ASN A 4 -2.86 11.88 24.91
N ILE A 5 -3.27 10.83 25.62
CA ILE A 5 -3.98 9.68 24.98
C ILE A 5 -5.50 9.94 24.87
N ARG A 6 -6.03 11.00 25.52
CA ARG A 6 -7.47 11.13 25.79
C ARG A 6 -8.36 11.66 24.66
N ASP A 7 -7.81 12.23 23.58
CA ASP A 7 -8.64 12.90 22.56
C ASP A 7 -8.65 12.20 21.19
N ALA A 8 -7.80 11.19 20.96
CA ALA A 8 -7.87 10.34 19.78
C ALA A 8 -8.64 9.06 20.12
N ARG A 9 -9.72 8.78 19.40
CA ARG A 9 -10.39 7.48 19.48
C ARG A 9 -9.39 6.41 19.05
N ILE A 10 -8.99 5.53 19.97
CA ILE A 10 -8.19 4.34 19.65
C ILE A 10 -9.06 3.46 18.74
N ALA A 11 -8.60 3.21 17.51
CA ALA A 11 -9.27 2.31 16.60
C ALA A 11 -8.89 0.86 16.95
N PRO A 12 -9.87 -0.04 17.17
CA PRO A 12 -9.61 -1.46 17.29
C PRO A 12 -8.97 -2.02 16.03
N LEU A 13 -8.08 -3.00 16.18
CA LEU A 13 -7.52 -3.74 15.05
C LEU A 13 -8.61 -4.35 14.15
N ALA A 14 -9.72 -4.79 14.76
CA ALA A 14 -10.85 -5.36 14.03
C ALA A 14 -11.48 -4.38 13.01
N ASP A 15 -11.38 -3.07 13.23
CA ASP A 15 -11.90 -2.06 12.28
C ASP A 15 -11.05 -2.05 10.99
N PHE A 16 -9.73 -2.28 11.11
CA PHE A 16 -8.82 -2.45 9.98
C PHE A 16 -9.09 -3.75 9.22
N ASP A 17 -9.22 -4.88 9.93
CA ASP A 17 -9.54 -6.18 9.34
C ASP A 17 -10.86 -6.11 8.55
N GLU A 18 -11.89 -5.47 9.12
CA GLU A 18 -13.18 -5.29 8.44
C GLU A 18 -13.04 -4.42 7.17
N ALA A 19 -12.24 -3.35 7.22
CA ALA A 19 -12.00 -2.49 6.07
C ALA A 19 -11.25 -3.24 4.95
N GLU A 20 -10.26 -4.06 5.30
CA GLU A 20 -9.54 -4.93 4.36
C GLU A 20 -10.50 -5.93 3.70
N GLU A 21 -11.27 -6.68 4.50
CA GLU A 21 -12.21 -7.67 3.98
C GLU A 21 -13.28 -7.02 3.07
N ALA A 22 -13.71 -5.79 3.40
CA ALA A 22 -14.71 -5.06 2.63
C ALA A 22 -14.19 -4.55 1.27
N VAL A 23 -12.92 -4.17 1.16
CA VAL A 23 -12.38 -3.57 -0.08
C VAL A 23 -12.09 -4.62 -1.16
N ARG A 24 -11.64 -5.82 -0.79
CA ARG A 24 -11.27 -6.91 -1.72
C ARG A 24 -12.37 -7.27 -2.73
N PRO A 25 -13.63 -7.53 -2.34
CA PRO A 25 -14.69 -7.83 -3.31
C PRO A 25 -15.02 -6.64 -4.23
N VAL A 26 -14.83 -5.40 -3.76
CA VAL A 26 -15.02 -4.19 -4.57
C VAL A 26 -13.92 -4.09 -5.63
N ALA A 27 -12.66 -4.27 -5.24
CA ALA A 27 -11.52 -4.29 -6.17
C ALA A 27 -11.65 -5.40 -7.23
N ARG A 28 -12.07 -6.62 -6.85
CA ARG A 28 -12.31 -7.71 -7.81
C ARG A 28 -13.40 -7.38 -8.82
N SER A 29 -14.41 -6.64 -8.38
CA SER A 29 -15.48 -6.20 -9.28
C SER A 29 -15.02 -5.07 -10.22
N MET A 30 -14.06 -4.27 -9.78
CA MET A 30 -13.41 -3.25 -10.61
C MET A 30 -12.49 -3.85 -11.66
N VAL A 31 -11.83 -4.98 -11.39
CA VAL A 31 -11.15 -5.80 -12.41
C VAL A 31 -12.12 -6.22 -13.51
N ARG A 32 -13.33 -6.66 -13.14
CA ARG A 32 -14.36 -7.00 -14.13
C ARG A 32 -14.85 -5.79 -14.91
N LEU A 33 -15.06 -4.65 -14.24
CA LEU A 33 -15.41 -3.39 -14.91
C LEU A 33 -14.34 -2.99 -15.94
N LEU A 34 -13.05 -3.05 -15.57
CA LEU A 34 -11.94 -2.87 -16.51
C LEU A 34 -12.02 -3.84 -17.67
N GLY A 35 -12.18 -5.14 -17.39
CA GLY A 35 -12.30 -6.19 -18.39
C GLY A 35 -13.38 -5.91 -19.43
N VAL A 36 -14.63 -5.66 -18.99
CA VAL A 36 -15.74 -5.38 -19.92
C VAL A 36 -15.55 -4.06 -20.66
N THR A 37 -14.97 -3.05 -20.02
CA THR A 37 -14.76 -1.73 -20.61
C THR A 37 -13.67 -1.77 -21.69
N ILE A 38 -12.54 -2.41 -21.41
CA ILE A 38 -11.46 -2.56 -22.38
C ILE A 38 -11.91 -3.45 -23.54
N ARG A 39 -12.62 -4.56 -23.29
CA ARG A 39 -13.14 -5.43 -24.36
C ARG A 39 -14.22 -4.78 -25.22
N ALA A 40 -15.01 -3.86 -24.68
CA ALA A 40 -15.93 -3.06 -25.49
C ALA A 40 -15.18 -2.17 -26.51
N GLN A 41 -13.94 -1.78 -26.18
CA GLN A 41 -13.11 -0.93 -27.05
C GLN A 41 -12.19 -1.75 -27.97
N PHE A 42 -11.73 -2.90 -27.49
CA PHE A 42 -10.84 -3.85 -28.14
C PHE A 42 -11.41 -5.28 -28.01
N PRO A 43 -12.27 -5.75 -28.93
CA PRO A 43 -12.99 -7.01 -28.78
C PRO A 43 -12.11 -8.26 -28.56
N ASP A 44 -10.91 -8.25 -29.13
CA ASP A 44 -9.94 -9.34 -29.06
C ASP A 44 -8.98 -9.21 -27.86
N ALA A 45 -9.17 -8.21 -26.99
CA ALA A 45 -8.32 -8.00 -25.82
C ALA A 45 -8.51 -9.10 -24.77
N ALA A 46 -7.38 -9.65 -24.34
CA ALA A 46 -7.30 -10.66 -23.28
C ALA A 46 -6.52 -10.16 -22.06
N HIS A 47 -5.59 -9.23 -22.24
CA HIS A 47 -4.72 -8.73 -21.19
C HIS A 47 -4.61 -7.21 -21.22
N LEU A 48 -4.78 -6.58 -20.06
CA LEU A 48 -4.27 -5.23 -19.84
C LEU A 48 -2.88 -5.37 -19.21
N VAL A 49 -1.86 -4.91 -19.92
CA VAL A 49 -0.46 -5.08 -19.55
C VAL A 49 0.04 -3.82 -18.85
N LEU A 50 0.65 -4.01 -17.69
CA LEU A 50 1.12 -2.96 -16.80
C LEU A 50 2.61 -3.14 -16.48
N HIS A 51 3.28 -2.07 -16.12
CA HIS A 51 4.65 -2.07 -15.60
C HIS A 51 4.63 -1.51 -14.19
N ARG A 52 5.22 -2.21 -13.21
CA ARG A 52 5.56 -1.61 -11.91
C ARG A 52 6.95 -1.01 -12.00
N SER A 53 7.02 0.31 -11.85
CA SER A 53 8.28 1.05 -11.85
C SER A 53 9.10 0.70 -10.60
N THR A 54 10.40 0.55 -10.79
CA THR A 54 11.34 0.27 -9.68
C THR A 54 11.70 1.53 -8.89
N GLU A 55 11.36 2.71 -9.39
CA GLU A 55 11.73 4.00 -8.78
C GLU A 55 10.66 4.50 -7.82
N ASP A 56 9.39 4.38 -8.20
CA ASP A 56 8.24 4.91 -7.45
C ASP A 56 7.19 3.85 -7.11
N GLU A 57 7.43 2.59 -7.50
CA GLU A 57 6.54 1.44 -7.27
C GLU A 57 5.14 1.60 -7.88
N GLU A 58 4.94 2.62 -8.72
CA GLU A 58 3.66 2.85 -9.36
C GLU A 58 3.48 1.91 -10.55
N VAL A 59 2.25 1.46 -10.75
CA VAL A 59 1.88 0.73 -11.95
C VAL A 59 1.47 1.68 -13.08
N TYR A 60 2.03 1.42 -14.25
CA TYR A 60 1.87 2.19 -15.48
C TYR A 60 1.30 1.32 -16.59
N LEU A 61 0.43 1.88 -17.44
CA LEU A 61 -0.07 1.16 -18.62
C LEU A 61 1.03 0.99 -19.68
N ILE A 62 1.21 -0.24 -20.17
CA ILE A 62 2.13 -0.56 -21.27
C ILE A 62 1.36 -0.87 -22.54
N ALA A 63 0.40 -1.80 -22.47
CA ALA A 63 -0.31 -2.25 -23.66
C ALA A 63 -1.69 -2.86 -23.34
N VAL A 64 -2.52 -2.97 -24.37
CA VAL A 64 -3.66 -3.90 -24.42
C VAL A 64 -3.28 -5.02 -25.37
N ARG A 65 -3.28 -6.27 -24.89
CA ARG A 65 -2.87 -7.45 -25.67
C ARG A 65 -3.99 -8.44 -25.88
N SER A 66 -3.91 -9.14 -27.01
CA SER A 66 -4.68 -10.37 -27.29
C SER A 66 -4.18 -11.56 -26.45
N ALA A 67 -4.87 -12.69 -26.54
CA ALA A 67 -4.51 -13.92 -25.82
C ALA A 67 -3.18 -14.52 -26.30
N GLU A 68 -2.82 -14.25 -27.56
CA GLU A 68 -1.59 -14.67 -28.21
C GLU A 68 -0.43 -13.68 -28.00
N GLY A 69 -0.63 -12.64 -27.18
CA GLY A 69 0.41 -11.64 -26.88
C GLY A 69 0.59 -10.56 -27.96
N MET A 70 -0.28 -10.47 -28.97
CA MET A 70 -0.24 -9.36 -29.94
C MET A 70 -0.77 -8.07 -29.31
N ASP A 71 0.00 -6.98 -29.41
CA ASP A 71 -0.43 -5.63 -29.03
C ASP A 71 -1.58 -5.15 -29.93
N LEU A 72 -2.73 -4.93 -29.30
CA LEU A 72 -3.91 -4.28 -29.89
C LEU A 72 -3.87 -2.77 -29.70
N TRP A 73 -3.15 -2.33 -28.66
CA TRP A 73 -2.86 -0.94 -28.35
C TRP A 73 -1.57 -0.86 -27.53
N ASP A 74 -0.73 0.12 -27.85
CA ASP A 74 0.54 0.38 -27.16
C ASP A 74 0.52 1.80 -26.57
N PHE A 75 1.02 1.95 -25.34
CA PHE A 75 1.12 3.21 -24.63
C PHE A 75 2.59 3.67 -24.61
N PRO A 76 3.01 4.53 -25.55
CA PRO A 76 4.41 4.92 -25.66
C PRO A 76 4.87 5.71 -24.42
N THR A 77 5.94 5.23 -23.79
CA THR A 77 6.46 5.70 -22.48
C THR A 77 6.90 7.17 -22.49
N GLU A 78 7.31 7.71 -23.65
CA GLU A 78 8.01 9.00 -23.74
C GLU A 78 7.19 10.16 -24.34
N THR A 79 5.90 9.99 -24.65
CA THR A 79 5.16 11.02 -25.39
C THR A 79 3.79 11.37 -24.83
N LEU A 80 3.32 12.59 -25.10
CA LEU A 80 1.93 13.01 -24.86
C LEU A 80 0.89 12.07 -25.53
N ALA A 81 1.31 11.22 -26.46
CA ALA A 81 0.47 10.20 -27.07
C ALA A 81 -0.03 9.15 -26.05
N ARG A 82 0.61 9.01 -24.88
CA ARG A 82 0.09 8.17 -23.78
C ARG A 82 -1.26 8.63 -23.22
N TYR A 83 -1.61 9.91 -23.43
CA TYR A 83 -2.90 10.47 -23.04
C TYR A 83 -3.93 10.47 -24.17
N ARG A 84 -3.60 9.84 -25.30
CA ARG A 84 -4.54 9.73 -26.42
C ARG A 84 -5.71 8.85 -25.99
N ALA A 85 -6.91 9.37 -26.16
CA ALA A 85 -8.13 8.61 -25.94
C ALA A 85 -8.13 7.30 -26.75
N PHE A 86 -8.69 6.25 -26.17
CA PHE A 86 -8.88 4.98 -26.84
C PHE A 86 -9.73 5.17 -28.12
N PRO A 87 -9.45 4.35 -29.16
CA PRO A 87 -9.97 4.58 -30.50
C PRO A 87 -11.48 4.35 -30.60
N THR A 88 -12.01 3.44 -29.79
CA THR A 88 -13.42 3.04 -29.79
C THR A 88 -14.11 3.65 -28.57
N PRO A 89 -15.23 4.37 -28.73
CA PRO A 89 -15.99 4.90 -27.59
C PRO A 89 -16.55 3.79 -26.71
N VAL A 90 -16.58 4.04 -25.39
CA VAL A 90 -17.19 3.12 -24.41
C VAL A 90 -18.72 3.27 -24.45
N PRO A 91 -19.49 2.17 -24.44
CA PRO A 91 -20.94 2.21 -24.32
C PRO A 91 -21.39 3.05 -23.09
N PRO A 92 -22.44 3.90 -23.22
CA PRO A 92 -22.88 4.77 -22.13
C PRO A 92 -23.16 4.03 -20.82
N GLU A 93 -23.75 2.84 -20.89
CA GLU A 93 -24.11 2.03 -19.73
C GLU A 93 -22.87 1.56 -18.96
N LEU A 94 -21.75 1.34 -19.65
CA LEU A 94 -20.47 1.05 -19.01
C LEU A 94 -19.83 2.33 -18.47
N SER A 95 -19.89 3.43 -19.23
CA SER A 95 -19.34 4.73 -18.83
C SER A 95 -19.93 5.24 -17.51
N GLU A 96 -21.24 5.09 -17.31
CA GLU A 96 -21.91 5.47 -16.05
C GLU A 96 -21.33 4.75 -14.80
N LEU A 97 -20.80 3.55 -14.94
CA LEU A 97 -20.21 2.79 -13.82
C LEU A 97 -18.86 3.36 -13.35
N TRP A 98 -18.18 4.13 -14.21
CA TRP A 98 -16.92 4.81 -13.92
C TRP A 98 -17.11 6.12 -13.15
N GLY A 99 -18.36 6.57 -12.95
CA GLY A 99 -18.66 7.79 -12.21
C GLY A 99 -18.06 9.02 -12.88
N ASP A 100 -17.19 9.74 -12.17
CA ASP A 100 -16.55 10.96 -12.67
C ASP A 100 -15.31 10.69 -13.54
N LEU A 101 -14.86 9.42 -13.64
CA LEU A 101 -13.75 9.05 -14.50
C LEU A 101 -14.21 8.83 -15.94
N ASP A 102 -13.33 9.16 -16.88
CA ASP A 102 -13.57 8.92 -18.31
C ASP A 102 -12.87 7.62 -18.74
N PRO A 103 -13.61 6.52 -18.96
CA PRO A 103 -13.02 5.23 -19.34
C PRO A 103 -12.39 5.24 -20.74
N GLN A 104 -12.60 6.29 -21.53
CA GLN A 104 -11.94 6.46 -22.82
C GLN A 104 -10.53 7.03 -22.67
N ARG A 105 -10.17 7.53 -21.48
CA ARG A 105 -8.82 8.08 -21.23
C ARG A 105 -7.91 7.06 -20.53
N PRO A 106 -6.67 6.88 -21.03
CA PRO A 106 -5.71 5.98 -20.42
C PRO A 106 -5.38 6.29 -18.95
N ASP A 107 -5.33 7.57 -18.57
CA ASP A 107 -5.03 7.99 -17.19
C ASP A 107 -6.09 7.54 -16.19
N SER A 108 -7.36 7.49 -16.59
CA SER A 108 -8.45 6.97 -15.77
C SER A 108 -8.35 5.46 -15.59
N VAL A 109 -7.99 4.73 -16.66
CA VAL A 109 -7.74 3.28 -16.62
C VAL A 109 -6.53 2.96 -15.75
N GLU A 110 -5.42 3.69 -15.89
CA GLU A 110 -4.22 3.54 -15.07
C GLU A 110 -4.50 3.83 -13.60
N GLY A 111 -5.19 4.94 -13.31
CA GLY A 111 -5.59 5.31 -11.96
C GLY A 111 -6.49 4.28 -11.28
N LEU A 112 -7.32 3.56 -12.05
CA LEU A 112 -8.09 2.43 -11.54
C LEU A 112 -7.22 1.19 -11.33
N ALA A 113 -6.33 0.87 -12.27
CA ALA A 113 -5.39 -0.26 -12.16
C ALA A 113 -4.47 -0.12 -10.93
N ARG A 114 -3.95 1.09 -10.66
CA ARG A 114 -3.16 1.38 -9.44
C ARG A 114 -3.91 1.09 -8.15
N ARG A 115 -5.20 1.43 -8.09
CA ARG A 115 -6.04 1.16 -6.91
C ARG A 115 -6.38 -0.32 -6.75
N ILE A 116 -6.49 -1.05 -7.86
CA ILE A 116 -6.67 -2.49 -7.84
C ILE A 116 -5.39 -3.17 -7.35
N ASP A 117 -4.24 -2.75 -7.87
CA ASP A 117 -2.93 -3.28 -7.48
C ASP A 117 -2.68 -3.12 -5.98
N ALA A 118 -2.95 -1.93 -5.43
CA ALA A 118 -2.80 -1.66 -4.00
C ALA A 118 -3.66 -2.56 -3.08
N VAL A 119 -4.74 -3.17 -3.60
CA VAL A 119 -5.65 -4.00 -2.79
C VAL A 119 -5.49 -5.49 -3.06
N LEU A 120 -5.27 -5.87 -4.32
CA LEU A 120 -5.26 -7.27 -4.73
C LEU A 120 -3.86 -7.80 -5.04
N GLY A 121 -2.91 -6.91 -5.37
CA GLY A 121 -1.72 -7.26 -6.13
C GLY A 121 -2.09 -7.70 -7.56
N ILE A 122 -1.36 -7.23 -8.55
CA ILE A 122 -1.47 -7.69 -9.93
C ILE A 122 -0.31 -8.64 -10.22
N ASP A 123 -0.65 -9.83 -10.70
CA ASP A 123 0.30 -10.88 -11.07
C ASP A 123 1.03 -10.57 -12.39
N PHE A 124 2.13 -11.28 -12.63
CA PHE A 124 2.86 -11.22 -13.89
C PHE A 124 2.02 -11.66 -15.09
N VAL A 125 2.37 -11.12 -16.26
CA VAL A 125 1.81 -11.59 -17.54
C VAL A 125 2.11 -13.10 -17.70
N PRO A 126 1.13 -13.93 -18.08
CA PRO A 126 1.42 -15.33 -18.35
C PRO A 126 2.38 -15.43 -19.54
N GLY A 127 3.32 -16.38 -19.52
CA GLY A 127 4.35 -16.51 -20.56
C GLY A 127 3.82 -16.63 -22.00
N CYS A 128 2.57 -17.07 -22.19
CA CYS A 128 1.93 -17.10 -23.51
C CYS A 128 1.55 -15.71 -24.07
N ALA A 129 1.48 -14.68 -23.22
CA ALA A 129 1.16 -13.30 -23.58
C ALA A 129 2.35 -12.33 -23.38
N MET A 130 3.50 -12.84 -22.96
CA MET A 130 4.77 -12.10 -22.89
C MET A 130 5.40 -12.00 -24.28
N HIS A 131 6.00 -10.85 -24.59
CA HIS A 131 6.89 -10.73 -25.73
C HIS A 131 8.24 -11.41 -25.45
N PRO A 132 8.94 -11.89 -26.51
CA PRO A 132 10.29 -12.42 -26.36
C PRO A 132 11.22 -11.43 -25.66
N GLY A 133 11.86 -11.87 -24.57
CA GLY A 133 12.81 -11.09 -23.80
C GLY A 133 12.21 -10.32 -22.61
N GLU A 134 10.88 -10.24 -22.46
CA GLU A 134 10.24 -9.58 -21.29
C GLU A 134 10.47 -10.35 -19.97
N GLU A 135 10.80 -11.64 -20.07
CA GLU A 135 11.09 -12.55 -18.95
C GLU A 135 12.44 -12.27 -18.27
N ASP A 136 13.41 -11.73 -19.01
CA ASP A 136 14.79 -11.48 -18.55
C ASP A 136 15.07 -9.99 -18.29
N MET A 137 14.07 -9.12 -18.46
CA MET A 137 14.21 -7.70 -18.16
C MET A 137 14.09 -7.47 -16.66
N GLU A 138 14.76 -6.42 -16.14
CA GLU A 138 14.58 -5.88 -14.77
C GLU A 138 13.12 -5.44 -14.47
N ARG A 139 12.20 -5.62 -15.42
CA ARG A 139 10.87 -5.02 -15.51
C ARG A 139 9.88 -6.04 -16.05
N THR A 140 9.64 -7.12 -15.33
CA THR A 140 8.67 -8.14 -15.73
C THR A 140 7.26 -7.52 -15.78
N PRO A 141 6.54 -7.62 -16.92
CA PRO A 141 5.24 -7.00 -17.06
C PRO A 141 4.18 -7.71 -16.23
N LEU A 142 3.21 -6.94 -15.73
CA LEU A 142 2.05 -7.38 -14.95
C LEU A 142 0.80 -7.46 -15.84
N SER A 143 -0.18 -8.28 -15.47
CA SER A 143 -1.40 -8.46 -16.26
C SER A 143 -2.67 -8.46 -15.43
N ILE A 144 -3.65 -7.67 -15.88
CA ILE A 144 -5.05 -7.88 -15.52
C ILE A 144 -5.72 -8.70 -16.64
N PRO A 145 -6.18 -9.94 -16.36
CA PRO A 145 -6.89 -10.76 -17.34
C PRO A 145 -8.29 -10.20 -17.63
N LEU A 146 -8.67 -10.16 -18.91
CA LEU A 146 -9.91 -9.52 -19.39
C LEU A 146 -10.97 -10.53 -19.89
N LEU A 147 -10.58 -11.78 -20.16
CA LEU A 147 -11.42 -12.76 -20.86
C LEU A 147 -12.63 -13.26 -20.04
N ASP A 148 -12.51 -13.32 -18.71
CA ASP A 148 -13.54 -13.83 -17.80
C ASP A 148 -14.41 -12.74 -17.15
N ALA A 149 -14.37 -11.52 -17.70
CA ALA A 149 -15.11 -10.40 -17.15
C ALA A 149 -16.58 -10.42 -17.60
N ASP A 150 -17.46 -10.99 -16.78
CA ASP A 150 -18.89 -10.72 -16.85
C ASP A 150 -19.18 -9.30 -16.32
N VAL A 151 -20.15 -8.60 -16.95
CA VAL A 151 -20.64 -7.31 -16.44
C VAL A 151 -21.09 -7.49 -14.99
N PRO A 152 -20.56 -6.72 -14.03
CA PRO A 152 -20.96 -6.84 -12.63
C PRO A 152 -22.48 -6.67 -12.49
N LYS A 153 -23.16 -7.68 -11.94
CA LYS A 153 -24.63 -7.63 -11.71
C LYS A 153 -25.06 -6.69 -10.57
N TRP A 154 -24.10 -6.12 -9.85
CA TRP A 154 -24.31 -5.28 -8.67
C TRP A 154 -23.83 -3.85 -9.00
N PRO A 155 -24.44 -2.81 -8.41
CA PRO A 155 -24.04 -1.43 -8.64
C PRO A 155 -22.72 -1.19 -7.90
N ILE A 156 -21.62 -1.59 -8.52
CA ILE A 156 -20.27 -1.32 -8.04
C ILE A 156 -19.75 -0.23 -8.94
N THR A 157 -19.76 0.97 -8.39
CA THR A 157 -19.35 2.20 -9.07
C THR A 157 -18.00 2.66 -8.55
N TRP A 158 -17.30 3.46 -9.34
CA TRP A 158 -16.06 4.12 -8.93
C TRP A 158 -16.15 4.79 -7.55
N PRO A 159 -17.20 5.58 -7.20
CA PRO A 159 -17.36 6.15 -5.87
C PRO A 159 -17.30 5.15 -4.72
N ARG A 160 -17.80 3.91 -4.91
CA ARG A 160 -17.77 2.87 -3.88
C ARG A 160 -16.36 2.33 -3.67
N LEU A 161 -15.58 2.16 -4.73
CA LEU A 161 -14.17 1.79 -4.61
C LEU A 161 -13.41 2.87 -3.86
N VAL A 162 -13.56 4.14 -4.27
CA VAL A 162 -12.92 5.28 -3.60
C VAL A 162 -13.26 5.31 -2.12
N ALA A 163 -14.55 5.22 -1.75
CA ALA A 163 -14.96 5.21 -0.35
C ALA A 163 -14.36 4.04 0.45
N SER A 164 -14.23 2.86 -0.17
CA SER A 164 -13.67 1.68 0.49
C SER A 164 -12.15 1.79 0.67
N VAL A 165 -11.44 2.31 -0.33
CA VAL A 165 -9.99 2.57 -0.27
C VAL A 165 -9.68 3.68 0.73
N GLU A 166 -10.47 4.76 0.76
CA GLU A 166 -10.31 5.83 1.76
C GLU A 166 -10.60 5.35 3.17
N ARG A 167 -11.61 4.48 3.36
CA ARG A 167 -11.83 3.81 4.65
C ARG A 167 -10.61 2.98 5.03
N LEU A 168 -10.10 2.12 4.14
CA LEU A 168 -8.91 1.32 4.40
C LEU A 168 -7.71 2.20 4.80
N ARG A 169 -7.46 3.28 4.06
CA ARG A 169 -6.39 4.25 4.35
C ARG A 169 -6.54 4.88 5.73
N SER A 170 -7.75 5.28 6.09
CA SER A 170 -8.07 5.81 7.42
C SER A 170 -7.77 4.78 8.51
N GLU A 171 -8.22 3.54 8.33
CA GLU A 171 -7.99 2.47 9.31
C GLU A 171 -6.50 2.09 9.39
N GLY A 172 -5.75 2.08 8.28
CA GLY A 172 -4.31 1.81 8.31
C GLY A 172 -3.52 2.88 9.05
N ARG A 173 -3.92 4.16 8.93
CA ARG A 173 -3.36 5.24 9.75
C ARG A 173 -3.74 5.09 11.23
N ALA A 174 -4.91 4.54 11.52
CA ALA A 174 -5.33 4.27 12.89
C ALA A 174 -4.59 3.08 13.50
N LEU A 175 -4.33 2.02 12.70
CA LEU A 175 -3.51 0.88 13.07
C LEU A 175 -2.05 1.29 13.35
N SER A 176 -1.46 2.13 12.50
CA SER A 176 -0.09 2.61 12.76
C SER A 176 0.02 3.45 14.03
N ARG A 177 -1.04 4.20 14.38
CA ARG A 177 -1.16 4.85 15.71
C ARG A 177 -1.30 3.87 16.85
N LEU A 178 -2.12 2.82 16.70
CA LEU A 178 -2.25 1.77 17.70
C LEU A 178 -0.88 1.12 17.99
N ILE A 179 -0.11 0.81 16.95
CA ILE A 179 1.26 0.28 17.07
C ILE A 179 2.16 1.28 17.84
N ALA A 180 2.16 2.55 17.42
CA ALA A 180 2.97 3.59 18.05
C ALA A 180 2.62 3.81 19.53
N ASP A 181 1.33 3.90 19.87
CA ASP A 181 0.87 4.06 21.25
C ASP A 181 1.20 2.85 22.11
N THR A 182 1.11 1.66 21.53
CA THR A 182 1.42 0.40 22.20
C THR A 182 2.90 0.36 22.58
N LEU A 183 3.79 0.57 21.61
CA LEU A 183 5.23 0.59 21.84
C LEU A 183 5.64 1.74 22.78
N SER A 184 5.03 2.91 22.61
CA SER A 184 5.25 4.02 23.54
C SER A 184 4.84 3.65 24.97
N CYS A 185 3.70 2.99 25.17
CA CYS A 185 3.25 2.56 26.49
C CYS A 185 4.12 1.46 27.09
N GLN A 186 4.57 0.48 26.30
CA GLN A 186 5.42 -0.63 26.77
C GLN A 186 6.81 -0.17 27.23
N PHE A 187 7.31 0.93 26.66
CA PHE A 187 8.63 1.48 26.96
C PHE A 187 8.55 2.84 27.67
N ASP A 188 7.50 3.10 28.45
CA ASP A 188 7.34 4.31 29.28
C ASP A 188 7.55 5.65 28.53
N GLY A 189 7.21 5.67 27.24
CA GLY A 189 7.36 6.82 26.35
C GLY A 189 8.73 6.97 25.70
N ALA A 190 9.68 6.06 25.97
CA ALA A 190 11.02 6.12 25.40
C ALA A 190 11.04 5.78 23.90
N ALA A 191 10.16 4.87 23.45
CA ALA A 191 10.09 4.44 22.05
C ALA A 191 9.86 5.61 21.09
N ALA A 192 10.77 5.77 20.13
CA ALA A 192 10.78 6.88 19.19
C ALA A 192 10.59 6.42 17.75
N TYR A 193 11.29 5.37 17.33
CA TYR A 193 11.16 4.82 15.98
C TYR A 193 11.42 3.31 15.97
N LEU A 194 10.74 2.63 15.04
CA LEU A 194 10.88 1.22 14.75
C LEU A 194 11.57 1.09 13.40
N VAL A 195 12.69 0.38 13.36
CA VAL A 195 13.45 0.05 12.14
C VAL A 195 12.82 -1.17 11.49
N LEU A 196 12.65 -1.09 10.18
CA LEU A 196 11.98 -2.08 9.35
C LEU A 196 12.90 -2.52 8.21
N GLU A 197 12.89 -3.81 7.94
CA GLU A 197 13.69 -4.44 6.90
C GLU A 197 12.77 -5.05 5.84
N GLU A 198 12.93 -4.62 4.59
CA GLU A 198 12.25 -5.25 3.46
C GLU A 198 13.00 -6.53 3.07
N GLY A 199 12.32 -7.67 3.11
CA GLY A 199 12.95 -8.95 2.73
C GLY A 199 13.26 -9.02 1.23
N ASP A 200 14.21 -9.87 0.82
CA ASP A 200 14.67 -10.03 -0.57
C ASP A 200 13.56 -10.23 -1.62
N SER A 201 12.43 -10.81 -1.20
CA SER A 201 11.27 -11.06 -2.07
C SER A 201 10.35 -9.84 -2.24
N ARG A 202 10.57 -8.75 -1.47
CA ARG A 202 9.70 -7.56 -1.40
C ARG A 202 8.23 -7.88 -1.11
N ASP A 203 7.98 -9.05 -0.51
CA ASP A 203 6.65 -9.50 -0.07
C ASP A 203 6.53 -9.48 1.46
N PHE A 204 7.62 -9.10 2.13
CA PHE A 204 7.78 -9.18 3.58
C PHE A 204 8.42 -7.91 4.13
N MET A 205 7.79 -7.36 5.18
CA MET A 205 8.33 -6.26 5.96
C MET A 205 8.62 -6.76 7.37
N GLY A 206 9.90 -6.98 7.64
CA GLY A 206 10.42 -7.35 8.94
C GLY A 206 10.49 -6.15 9.88
N MET A 207 10.39 -6.44 11.17
CA MET A 207 10.79 -5.51 12.23
C MET A 207 12.18 -5.94 12.67
N GLN A 208 13.11 -5.00 12.79
CA GLN A 208 14.51 -5.29 13.11
C GLN A 208 14.87 -4.79 14.50
N SER A 209 14.58 -3.54 14.81
CA SER A 209 14.91 -2.96 16.11
C SER A 209 14.03 -1.78 16.49
N LEU A 210 13.81 -1.61 17.79
CA LEU A 210 13.13 -0.46 18.39
C LEU A 210 14.16 0.44 19.04
N HIS A 211 14.05 1.75 18.83
CA HIS A 211 15.00 2.72 19.37
C HIS A 211 14.30 3.87 20.11
N ASP A 212 15.04 4.49 21.02
CA ASP A 212 14.66 5.74 21.67
C ASP A 212 15.02 6.99 20.86
N GLY A 213 14.69 8.18 21.38
CA GLY A 213 14.94 9.44 20.69
C GLY A 213 16.42 9.86 20.62
N GLU A 214 17.30 9.18 21.35
CA GLU A 214 18.76 9.35 21.33
C GLU A 214 19.45 8.28 20.47
N GLY A 215 18.66 7.36 19.88
CA GLY A 215 19.13 6.25 19.05
C GLY A 215 19.53 5.01 19.83
N GLY A 216 19.37 5.01 21.16
CA GLY A 216 19.59 3.85 21.99
C GLY A 216 18.62 2.73 21.63
N MET A 217 19.15 1.53 21.35
CA MET A 217 18.33 0.35 21.09
C MET A 217 17.58 -0.06 22.35
N LEU A 218 16.26 -0.11 22.26
CA LEU A 218 15.34 -0.54 23.31
C LEU A 218 15.01 -2.03 23.20
N PHE A 219 14.94 -2.54 21.96
CA PHE A 219 14.58 -3.93 21.67
C PHE A 219 15.11 -4.35 20.30
N GLU A 220 15.57 -5.59 20.18
CA GLU A 220 15.98 -6.21 18.92
C GLU A 220 14.99 -7.32 18.58
N PHE A 221 14.46 -7.31 17.36
CA PHE A 221 13.54 -8.30 16.84
C PHE A 221 14.35 -9.35 16.07
N GLY A 222 14.31 -10.60 16.53
CA GLY A 222 15.08 -11.70 15.92
C GLY A 222 15.38 -12.87 16.86
N ASP A 223 15.18 -12.68 18.16
CA ASP A 223 15.23 -13.75 19.16
C ASP A 223 13.82 -14.26 19.48
N ASP A 224 13.47 -15.44 18.95
CA ASP A 224 12.13 -16.06 19.03
C ASP A 224 11.59 -16.20 20.47
N ASP A 225 12.46 -16.15 21.49
CA ASP A 225 12.11 -16.31 22.90
C ASP A 225 11.90 -14.97 23.64
N THR A 226 12.16 -13.82 23.00
CA THR A 226 12.03 -12.50 23.64
C THR A 226 10.65 -11.89 23.47
N VAL A 227 10.01 -11.56 24.59
CA VAL A 227 8.71 -10.86 24.63
C VAL A 227 8.91 -9.38 24.96
N LEU A 228 8.05 -8.55 24.40
CA LEU A 228 8.00 -7.12 24.73
C LEU A 228 7.41 -6.94 26.14
N PRO A 229 7.69 -5.80 26.79
CA PRO A 229 7.03 -5.47 28.05
C PRO A 229 5.49 -5.55 27.90
N ALA A 230 4.80 -6.07 28.91
CA ALA A 230 3.35 -6.12 28.89
C ALA A 230 2.75 -4.71 28.98
N LEU A 231 1.58 -4.52 28.35
CA LEU A 231 0.78 -3.33 28.61
C LEU A 231 0.25 -3.35 30.05
N PRO A 232 0.00 -2.19 30.67
CA PRO A 232 -0.72 -2.12 31.94
C PRO A 232 -2.09 -2.80 31.86
N ASP A 233 -2.49 -3.54 32.90
CA ASP A 233 -3.73 -4.34 32.93
C ASP A 233 -5.01 -3.56 32.56
N ASP A 234 -5.07 -2.27 32.92
CA ASP A 234 -6.20 -1.38 32.66
C ASP A 234 -6.02 -0.52 31.38
N SER A 235 -5.04 -0.85 30.54
CA SER A 235 -4.75 -0.05 29.34
C SER A 235 -5.86 -0.24 28.29
N PRO A 236 -6.45 0.86 27.76
CA PRO A 236 -7.42 0.76 26.67
C PRO A 236 -6.77 0.24 25.37
N LEU A 237 -5.44 0.25 25.26
CA LEU A 237 -4.70 -0.32 24.13
C LEU A 237 -4.83 -1.85 24.09
N ALA A 238 -4.82 -2.53 25.24
CA ALA A 238 -4.98 -3.98 25.29
C ALA A 238 -6.34 -4.40 24.70
N ALA A 239 -7.41 -3.65 24.99
CA ALA A 239 -8.73 -3.89 24.42
C ALA A 239 -8.77 -3.64 22.89
N ALA A 240 -7.99 -2.70 22.38
CA ALA A 240 -7.93 -2.38 20.95
C ALA A 240 -7.22 -3.47 20.12
N TRP A 241 -6.27 -4.19 20.71
CA TRP A 241 -5.66 -5.39 20.12
C TRP A 241 -6.59 -6.61 20.12
N GLY A 242 -7.69 -6.56 20.89
CA GLY A 242 -8.71 -7.60 20.92
C GLY A 242 -8.18 -8.91 21.52
N HIS A 243 -7.97 -9.91 20.67
CA HIS A 243 -7.50 -11.23 21.09
C HIS A 243 -6.00 -11.44 20.84
N MET A 244 -5.33 -10.50 20.17
CA MET A 244 -3.89 -10.57 19.96
C MET A 244 -3.15 -9.95 21.14
N ASP A 245 -2.00 -10.54 21.49
CA ASP A 245 -1.16 -10.04 22.57
C ASP A 245 -0.09 -9.10 22.00
N PRO A 246 -0.13 -7.77 22.29
CA PRO A 246 0.89 -6.85 21.82
C PRO A 246 2.26 -7.05 22.49
N ALA A 247 2.37 -7.88 23.53
CA ALA A 247 3.66 -8.29 24.09
C ALA A 247 4.35 -9.37 23.23
N ASP A 248 3.58 -10.11 22.42
CA ASP A 248 4.09 -11.06 21.43
C ASP A 248 4.58 -10.30 20.18
N PRO A 249 5.89 -10.33 19.86
CA PRO A 249 6.41 -9.71 18.64
C PRO A 249 5.72 -10.20 17.36
N GLY A 250 5.23 -11.44 17.35
CA GLY A 250 4.46 -11.99 16.24
C GLY A 250 3.16 -11.23 15.97
N SER A 251 2.51 -10.68 16.99
CA SER A 251 1.29 -9.87 16.83
C SER A 251 1.57 -8.51 16.21
N LEU A 252 2.67 -7.86 16.61
CA LEU A 252 3.12 -6.61 15.98
C LEU A 252 3.59 -6.84 14.54
N SER A 253 4.34 -7.92 14.29
CA SER A 253 4.79 -8.32 12.96
C SER A 253 3.61 -8.50 12.01
N ARG A 254 2.54 -9.20 12.47
CA ARG A 254 1.32 -9.35 11.67
C ARG A 254 0.68 -8.01 11.32
N ALA A 255 0.62 -7.06 12.25
CA ALA A 255 0.05 -5.74 12.01
C ALA A 255 0.87 -4.91 11.01
N ILE A 256 2.20 -4.89 11.16
CA ILE A 256 3.12 -4.22 10.21
C ILE A 256 3.02 -4.86 8.82
N GLN A 257 3.04 -6.20 8.77
CA GLN A 257 2.93 -6.95 7.52
C GLN A 257 1.58 -6.72 6.83
N ALA A 258 0.49 -6.55 7.59
CA ALA A 258 -0.83 -6.26 7.04
C ALA A 258 -0.87 -4.86 6.40
N LEU A 259 -0.28 -3.84 7.05
CA LEU A 259 -0.08 -2.52 6.45
C LEU A 259 0.73 -2.64 5.15
N TYR A 260 1.90 -3.27 5.21
CA TYR A 260 2.78 -3.40 4.05
C TYR A 260 2.10 -4.10 2.85
N ARG A 261 1.42 -5.24 3.08
CA ARG A 261 0.71 -5.99 2.02
C ARG A 261 -0.43 -5.23 1.35
N LEU A 262 -0.97 -4.22 2.03
CA LEU A 262 -2.03 -3.37 1.49
C LEU A 262 -1.47 -2.09 0.86
N GLY A 263 -0.17 -2.07 0.58
CA GLY A 263 0.52 -0.99 -0.11
C GLY A 263 0.75 0.25 0.75
N PHE A 264 0.62 0.16 2.07
CA PHE A 264 1.07 1.24 2.95
C PHE A 264 2.60 1.29 2.95
N THR A 265 3.14 2.49 2.80
CA THR A 265 4.59 2.71 2.75
C THR A 265 5.08 3.32 4.06
N PHE A 266 6.33 3.05 4.36
CA PHE A 266 7.03 3.56 5.53
C PHE A 266 8.06 4.61 5.11
N ASP A 267 8.56 5.37 6.06
CA ASP A 267 9.59 6.35 5.77
C ASP A 267 10.92 5.65 5.58
N TRP A 268 11.71 6.04 4.58
CA TRP A 268 13.14 5.72 4.59
C TRP A 268 13.77 6.34 5.82
N MET A 269 14.71 5.63 6.45
CA MET A 269 15.39 6.09 7.64
C MET A 269 16.00 7.48 7.39
N PRO A 270 15.45 8.52 8.04
CA PRO A 270 15.84 9.89 7.75
C PRO A 270 17.23 10.22 8.32
N ASP A 271 17.97 11.09 7.62
CA ASP A 271 19.29 11.55 8.05
C ASP A 271 19.22 12.18 9.46
N GLY A 272 20.20 11.80 10.28
CA GLY A 272 20.39 12.32 11.62
C GLY A 272 19.54 11.64 12.70
N LEU A 273 18.79 10.58 12.37
CA LEU A 273 18.45 9.60 13.41
C LEU A 273 19.74 8.84 13.80
N PRO A 274 20.10 8.78 15.09
CA PRO A 274 21.31 8.09 15.50
C PRO A 274 21.10 6.58 15.37
N ASN A 275 21.72 5.97 14.36
CA ASN A 275 21.68 4.52 14.18
C ASN A 275 23.04 4.07 13.63
N ASP A 276 24.05 4.04 14.50
CA ASP A 276 25.45 3.78 14.12
C ASP A 276 25.67 2.40 13.48
N ASP A 277 24.72 1.46 13.69
CA ASP A 277 24.80 0.07 13.23
C ASP A 277 23.92 -0.23 12.01
N ALA A 278 23.08 0.71 11.55
CA ALA A 278 22.12 0.43 10.49
C ALA A 278 22.55 0.94 9.10
N PRO A 279 22.39 0.12 8.05
CA PRO A 279 22.55 0.58 6.68
C PRO A 279 21.60 1.75 6.36
N THR A 280 22.09 2.71 5.58
CA THR A 280 21.39 3.94 5.19
C THR A 280 20.15 3.73 4.30
N GLU A 281 19.75 2.47 4.07
CA GLU A 281 18.68 2.06 3.16
C GLU A 281 17.56 1.29 3.90
N GLU A 282 17.44 1.39 5.22
CA GLU A 282 16.32 0.76 5.93
C GLU A 282 15.09 1.68 5.97
N GLN A 283 13.91 1.06 6.09
CA GLN A 283 12.66 1.78 6.32
C GLN A 283 12.40 1.91 7.83
N CYS A 284 11.53 2.84 8.21
CA CYS A 284 11.19 3.07 9.60
C CYS A 284 9.76 3.57 9.78
N LEU A 285 9.22 3.26 10.96
CA LEU A 285 7.96 3.84 11.45
C LEU A 285 8.29 4.79 12.61
N LEU A 286 8.02 6.08 12.42
CA LEU A 286 8.18 7.06 13.50
C LEU A 286 7.02 6.97 14.48
N LEU A 287 7.33 6.52 15.70
CA LEU A 287 6.36 6.24 16.74
C LEU A 287 6.05 7.47 17.58
N SER A 288 6.96 8.45 17.64
CA SER A 288 6.73 9.67 18.43
C SER A 288 7.49 10.88 17.90
N PRO A 289 7.10 12.11 18.29
CA PRO A 289 7.88 13.32 18.00
C PRO A 289 9.26 13.37 18.66
N ALA A 290 9.61 12.37 19.51
CA ALA A 290 10.94 12.25 20.08
C ALA A 290 11.95 11.74 19.04
N ALA A 291 11.51 11.01 18.01
CA ALA A 291 12.30 10.83 16.80
C ALA A 291 12.46 12.21 16.17
N ARG A 292 13.65 12.82 16.31
CA ARG A 292 13.96 14.17 15.84
C ARG A 292 14.89 14.09 14.63
N PRO A 293 14.39 13.61 13.47
CA PRO A 293 15.20 13.55 12.28
C PRO A 293 15.62 14.95 11.85
N SER A 294 16.87 15.06 11.38
CA SER A 294 17.43 16.33 10.96
C SER A 294 16.98 16.72 9.55
N TRP A 295 16.68 15.73 8.70
CA TRP A 295 16.22 15.91 7.34
C TRP A 295 15.43 14.68 6.86
N TRP A 296 14.51 14.88 5.92
CA TRP A 296 13.51 13.87 5.50
C TRP A 296 13.68 13.37 4.06
N GLY A 297 14.85 13.57 3.44
CA GLY A 297 14.99 13.37 2.00
C GLY A 297 14.17 14.38 1.19
N LEU A 298 14.50 14.53 -0.11
CA LEU A 298 13.67 15.28 -1.05
C LEU A 298 12.59 14.36 -1.63
N MET A 299 11.46 14.23 -0.93
CA MET A 299 10.22 13.72 -1.54
C MET A 299 9.39 14.92 -2.00
N ASP A 300 9.28 15.11 -3.32
CA ASP A 300 8.50 16.19 -3.96
C ASP A 300 7.02 16.16 -3.54
N LYS A 301 6.49 14.98 -3.20
CA LYS A 301 5.13 14.77 -2.66
C LYS A 301 5.08 13.54 -1.77
N GLU A 302 4.40 13.63 -0.63
CA GLU A 302 4.15 12.45 0.21
C GLU A 302 3.18 11.49 -0.49
N PRO A 303 3.51 10.19 -0.56
CA PRO A 303 2.56 9.20 -1.07
C PRO A 303 1.33 9.16 -0.15
N GLU A 304 0.15 9.01 -0.74
CA GLU A 304 -1.12 8.96 0.01
C GLU A 304 -1.18 7.75 0.97
N THR A 305 -0.36 6.74 0.68
CA THR A 305 -0.18 5.48 1.40
C THR A 305 0.85 5.55 2.54
N LEU A 306 1.58 6.67 2.68
CA LEU A 306 2.59 6.82 3.73
C LEU A 306 1.95 6.82 5.12
N VAL A 307 2.41 5.92 6.00
CA VAL A 307 1.96 5.86 7.39
C VAL A 307 2.91 6.62 8.33
N ARG A 308 2.40 7.74 8.88
CA ARG A 308 3.05 8.52 9.92
C ARG A 308 2.10 8.71 11.10
N PRO A 309 2.20 7.90 12.17
CA PRO A 309 1.28 7.91 13.31
C PRO A 309 0.99 9.31 13.85
N TYR A 310 2.05 10.10 14.07
CA TYR A 310 1.97 11.41 14.71
C TYR A 310 2.42 12.58 13.85
N SER A 311 2.66 12.36 12.55
CA SER A 311 3.15 13.41 11.63
C SER A 311 4.33 14.18 12.25
N ALA A 312 5.50 13.55 12.35
CA ALA A 312 6.69 14.27 12.79
C ALA A 312 6.87 15.52 11.90
N PRO A 313 6.98 16.74 12.49
CA PRO A 313 7.05 17.94 11.69
C PRO A 313 8.29 17.86 10.81
N ARG A 314 8.11 17.97 9.48
CA ARG A 314 9.23 18.24 8.58
C ARG A 314 9.91 19.53 9.09
N PRO A 315 11.24 19.56 9.23
CA PRO A 315 11.97 20.81 9.41
C PRO A 315 11.45 21.78 8.35
N ARG A 316 10.99 22.96 8.78
CA ARG A 316 10.67 24.01 7.82
C ARG A 316 11.99 24.45 7.20
N ASP A 317 12.07 24.41 5.88
CA ASP A 317 13.11 25.11 5.11
C ASP A 317 13.25 26.57 5.57
#